data_AF-A0A1I6JGC4-F1
#
_entry.id   AF-A0A1I6JGC4-F1
#
_cell.length_a   1.000
_cell.length_b   1.000
_cell.length_c   1.000
_cell.angle_alpha   90.00
_cell.angle_beta   90.00
_cell.angle_gamma   90.00
#
_symmetry.space_group_name_H-M   'P 1'
#
loop_
_entity.id
_entity.type
_entity.pdbx_description
1 polymer ?
#
loop_
_entity_poly.entity_id
_entity_poly.type
_entity_poly.pdbx_seq_one_letter_code
_entity_poly.pdbx_strand_id
1 'polypeptide(L)'
;MFRSQVLLAAATAVLITGCASSPGDDLPPHGASLRHTMAAQVYRPGDETPPLNGDRAASIMELYRDRGAAPPVMTDAIPGN
;
A
#
# COMPACT_ATOMS: atom_id res chain seq x y z
N MET A 1 -60.08 4.03 6.47
CA MET A 1 -59.10 4.97 5.88
C MET A 1 -57.67 4.75 6.40
N PHE A 2 -57.44 4.46 7.69
CA PHE A 2 -56.09 4.28 8.26
C PHE A 2 -55.22 3.17 7.62
N ARG A 3 -55.80 2.04 7.19
CA ARG A 3 -55.03 0.92 6.59
C ARG A 3 -54.31 1.29 5.29
N SER A 4 -54.92 2.13 4.46
CA SER A 4 -54.32 2.56 3.18
C SER A 4 -53.17 3.53 3.39
N GLN A 5 -53.23 4.37 4.42
CA GLN A 5 -52.16 5.33 4.73
C GLN A 5 -50.93 4.62 5.33
N VAL A 6 -51.15 3.58 6.14
CA VAL A 6 -50.06 2.76 6.68
C VAL A 6 -49.32 2.01 5.57
N LEU A 7 -50.02 1.45 4.60
CA LEU A 7 -49.40 0.80 3.44
C LEU A 7 -48.62 1.77 2.57
N LEU A 8 -49.17 2.96 2.33
CA LEU A 8 -48.49 3.99 1.55
C LEU A 8 -47.21 4.44 2.27
N ALA A 9 -47.27 4.70 3.58
CA ALA A 9 -46.13 5.11 4.39
C ALA A 9 -45.04 4.03 4.47
N ALA A 10 -45.43 2.76 4.58
CA ALA A 10 -44.50 1.64 4.56
C ALA A 10 -43.79 1.54 3.19
N ALA A 11 -44.52 1.73 2.09
CA ALA A 11 -43.94 1.69 0.75
C ALA A 11 -42.95 2.84 0.50
N THR A 12 -43.26 4.06 0.94
CA THR A 12 -42.32 5.19 0.84
C THR A 12 -41.10 5.01 1.72
N ALA A 13 -41.25 4.45 2.93
CA ALA A 13 -40.10 4.21 3.82
C ALA A 13 -39.08 3.22 3.22
N VAL A 14 -39.56 2.15 2.55
CA VAL A 14 -38.70 1.18 1.87
C VAL A 14 -37.97 1.78 0.67
N LEU A 15 -38.67 2.61 -0.13
CA LEU A 15 -38.05 3.31 -1.27
C LEU A 15 -36.93 4.26 -0.85
N ILE A 16 -37.08 4.95 0.29
CA ILE A 16 -36.08 5.91 0.78
C ILE A 16 -34.86 5.18 1.37
N THR A 17 -35.06 4.05 2.05
CA THR A 17 -33.97 3.26 2.66
C THR A 17 -33.18 2.44 1.65
N GLY A 18 -33.75 2.12 0.48
CA GLY A 18 -33.05 1.42 -0.61
C GLY A 18 -32.02 2.25 -1.39
N CYS A 19 -31.99 3.58 -1.21
CA CYS A 19 -31.06 4.47 -1.91
C CYS A 19 -29.72 4.69 -1.19
N ALA A 20 -29.44 3.99 -0.09
CA ALA A 20 -28.15 4.06 0.57
C ALA A 20 -27.16 3.12 -0.12
N SER A 21 -26.25 3.67 -0.94
CA SER A 21 -25.05 2.93 -1.36
C SER A 21 -24.29 2.49 -0.11
N SER A 22 -24.04 1.19 0.03
CA SER A 22 -23.25 0.64 1.13
C SER A 22 -21.85 1.26 1.09
N PRO A 23 -21.43 2.02 2.12
CA PRO A 23 -20.12 2.65 2.13
C PRO A 23 -19.04 1.56 2.17
N GLY A 24 -18.36 1.37 1.03
CA GLY A 24 -17.24 0.45 0.91
C GLY A 24 -17.38 -0.63 -0.16
N ASP A 25 -18.51 -0.74 -0.83
CA ASP A 25 -18.71 -1.74 -1.90
C ASP A 25 -17.77 -1.52 -3.10
N ASP A 26 -17.38 -0.27 -3.36
CA ASP A 26 -16.46 0.10 -4.45
C ASP A 26 -14.99 0.22 -3.99
N LEU A 27 -14.69 -0.06 -2.71
CA LEU A 27 -13.33 0.05 -2.23
C LEU A 27 -12.51 -1.17 -2.69
N PRO A 28 -11.28 -0.96 -3.19
CA PRO A 28 -10.40 -2.07 -3.52
C PRO A 28 -10.11 -2.91 -2.27
N PRO A 29 -9.80 -4.21 -2.43
CA PRO A 29 -9.55 -5.10 -1.30
C PRO A 29 -8.52 -4.51 -0.34
N HIS A 30 -8.73 -4.70 0.97
CA HIS A 30 -7.85 -4.16 1.99
C HIS A 30 -6.38 -4.49 1.68
N GLY A 31 -5.52 -3.47 1.74
CA GLY A 31 -4.09 -3.59 1.43
C GLY A 31 -3.74 -3.61 -0.07
N ALA A 32 -4.67 -3.36 -0.98
CA ALA A 32 -4.37 -3.22 -2.41
C ALA A 32 -3.35 -2.11 -2.71
N SER A 33 -3.46 -0.98 -2.02
CA SER A 33 -2.50 0.14 -2.12
C SER A 33 -1.10 -0.27 -1.67
N LEU A 34 -0.99 -0.96 -0.52
CA LEU A 34 0.28 -1.42 0.04
C LEU A 34 0.95 -2.47 -0.85
N ARG A 35 0.19 -3.44 -1.37
CA ARG A 35 0.70 -4.43 -2.32
C ARG A 35 1.21 -3.77 -3.60
N HIS A 36 0.53 -2.73 -4.08
CA HIS A 36 0.95 -1.97 -5.26
C HIS A 36 2.27 -1.21 -5.02
N THR A 37 2.40 -0.51 -3.89
CA THR A 37 3.64 0.20 -3.55
C THR A 37 4.80 -0.75 -3.29
N MET A 38 4.53 -1.89 -2.64
CA MET A 38 5.56 -2.90 -2.38
C MET A 38 6.08 -3.50 -3.69
N ALA A 39 5.20 -3.79 -4.65
CA ALA A 39 5.63 -4.29 -5.96
C ALA A 39 6.54 -3.30 -6.72
N ALA A 40 6.35 -1.99 -6.53
CA ALA A 40 7.18 -0.97 -7.17
C ALA A 40 8.54 -0.74 -6.48
N GLN A 41 8.67 -1.12 -5.21
CA GLN A 41 9.86 -0.85 -4.40
C GLN A 41 10.77 -2.07 -4.18
N VAL A 42 10.31 -3.26 -4.55
CA VAL A 42 11.07 -4.50 -4.35
C VAL A 42 11.99 -4.73 -5.53
N TYR A 43 13.29 -4.58 -5.28
CA TYR A 43 14.35 -5.10 -6.14
C TYR A 43 14.29 -6.64 -6.15
N ARG A 44 14.28 -7.26 -7.33
CA ARG A 44 14.40 -8.71 -7.48
C ARG A 44 15.85 -9.09 -7.78
N PRO A 45 16.33 -10.24 -7.26
CA PRO A 45 17.63 -10.77 -7.67
C PRO A 45 17.68 -10.95 -9.19
N GLY A 46 18.63 -10.27 -9.85
CA GLY A 46 18.78 -10.28 -11.31
C GLY A 46 18.20 -9.05 -12.02
N ASP A 47 17.52 -8.15 -11.31
CA ASP A 47 17.14 -6.85 -11.85
C ASP A 47 18.39 -6.02 -12.16
N GLU A 48 18.34 -5.26 -13.26
CA GLU A 48 19.43 -4.37 -13.65
C GLU A 48 19.55 -3.24 -12.62
N THR A 49 20.74 -3.07 -12.06
CA THR A 49 20.98 -2.00 -11.09
C THR A 49 21.15 -0.67 -11.81
N PRO A 50 20.48 0.41 -11.34
CA PRO A 50 20.68 1.72 -11.93
C PRO A 50 22.15 2.14 -11.79
N PRO A 51 22.72 2.81 -12.81
CA PRO A 51 24.12 3.17 -12.78
C PRO A 51 24.39 4.18 -11.66
N LEU A 52 25.38 3.88 -10.82
CA LEU A 52 25.85 4.74 -9.74
C LEU A 52 26.72 5.88 -10.30
N ASN A 53 26.09 6.79 -11.03
CA ASN A 53 26.76 7.94 -11.66
C ASN A 53 26.57 9.22 -10.84
N GLY A 54 27.50 10.16 -10.99
CA GLY A 54 27.43 11.50 -10.40
C GLY A 54 28.20 11.68 -9.10
N ASP A 55 28.44 12.95 -8.73
CA ASP A 55 29.33 13.35 -7.63
C ASP A 55 28.95 12.74 -6.28
N ARG A 56 27.64 12.51 -6.07
CA ARG A 56 27.13 11.87 -4.85
C ARG A 56 27.51 10.39 -4.79
N ALA A 57 27.41 9.66 -5.89
CA ALA A 57 27.81 8.25 -5.92
C ALA A 57 29.33 8.11 -5.76
N ALA A 58 30.10 8.98 -6.42
CA ALA A 58 31.55 9.03 -6.29
C ALA A 58 31.99 9.29 -4.84
N SER A 59 31.42 10.30 -4.18
CA SER A 59 31.75 10.63 -2.78
C SER A 59 31.35 9.54 -1.77
N ILE A 60 30.25 8.82 -1.99
CA ILE A 60 29.87 7.66 -1.16
C ILE A 60 30.89 6.52 -1.33
N MET A 61 31.34 6.25 -2.57
CA MET A 61 32.34 5.22 -2.85
C MET A 61 33.72 5.59 -2.29
N GLU A 62 34.11 6.86 -2.39
CA GLU A 62 35.32 7.40 -1.77
C GLU A 62 35.28 7.20 -0.25
N LEU A 63 34.17 7.58 0.38
CA LEU A 63 33.96 7.40 1.82
C LEU A 63 34.06 5.93 2.25
N TYR A 64 33.52 5.02 1.45
CA TYR A 64 33.59 3.58 1.70
C TYR A 64 35.01 3.04 1.61
N ARG A 65 35.82 3.56 0.67
CA ARG A 65 37.25 3.21 0.53
C ARG A 65 38.08 3.77 1.69
N ASP A 66 37.87 5.04 2.05
CA ASP A 66 38.64 5.74 3.06
C ASP A 66 38.40 5.22 4.48
N ARG A 67 37.16 4.86 4.80
CA ARG A 67 36.83 4.36 6.15
C ARG A 67 37.15 2.88 6.36
N GLY A 68 37.56 2.18 5.30
CA GLY A 68 37.58 0.73 5.28
C GLY A 68 36.16 0.18 5.33
N ALA A 69 35.85 -0.69 4.39
CA ALA A 69 34.61 -1.47 4.43
C ALA A 69 34.52 -2.21 5.76
N ALA A 70 33.68 -1.76 6.70
CA ALA A 70 33.20 -2.66 7.72
C ALA A 70 32.52 -3.82 6.96
N PRO A 71 32.95 -5.08 7.15
CA PRO A 71 32.33 -6.19 6.46
C PRO A 71 30.83 -6.13 6.76
N PRO A 72 29.96 -6.29 5.75
CA PRO A 72 28.53 -6.32 6.00
C PRO A 72 28.27 -7.40 7.05
N VAL A 73 27.65 -7.00 8.17
CA VAL A 73 27.20 -7.97 9.15
C VAL A 73 26.05 -8.72 8.50
N MET A 74 26.35 -9.84 7.85
CA MET A 74 25.34 -10.84 7.50
C MET A 74 24.84 -11.42 8.82
N THR A 75 23.82 -10.80 9.39
CA THR A 75 23.06 -11.41 10.47
C THR A 75 22.01 -12.32 9.83
N ASP A 76 22.05 -13.61 10.11
CA ASP A 76 20.98 -14.54 9.73
C ASP A 76 19.66 -14.24 10.47
N ALA A 77 19.69 -13.31 11.44
CA ALA A 77 18.54 -12.86 12.20
C ALA A 77 17.98 -11.54 11.64
N ILE A 78 16.71 -11.56 11.24
CA ILE A 78 15.91 -10.35 11.06
C ILE A 78 15.65 -9.78 12.47
N PRO A 79 16.03 -8.53 12.80
CA PRO A 79 15.71 -7.96 14.09
C PRO A 79 14.20 -7.70 14.17
N GLY A 80 13.50 -8.49 14.98
CA GLY A 80 12.07 -8.27 15.29
C GLY A 80 11.20 -9.52 15.40
N ASN A 81 11.67 -10.58 16.08
CA ASN A 81 10.78 -11.62 16.60
C ASN A 81 10.84 -11.63 18.12
#